data_AF-A0A3D2VDA2-F1
#
_entry.id   AF-A0A3D2VDA2-F1
#
_cell.length_a   1.000
_cell.length_b   1.000
_cell.length_c   1.000
_cell.angle_alpha   90.00
_cell.angle_beta   90.00
_cell.angle_gamma   90.00
#
_symmetry.space_group_name_H-M   'P 1'
#
loop_
_entity.id
_entity.type
_entity.pdbx_description
1 polymer ?
#
loop_
_entity_poly.entity_id
_entity_poly.type
_entity_poly.pdbx_seq_one_letter_code
_entity_poly.pdbx_strand_id
1 'polypeptide(L)' 'MGYPMAGHLAKNGFEVTVYNRTGAKAEQWVDEYGGNRAPTPALAAAEAEIVFACVG' A
#
# COMPACT_ATOMS: atom_id res chain seq x y z
N MET A 1 -6.91 9.91 -0.48
CA MET A 1 -6.08 10.05 -1.70
C MET A 1 -5.18 8.84 -1.95
N GLY A 2 -4.41 8.34 -0.97
CA GLY A 2 -3.45 7.24 -1.21
C GLY A 2 -4.03 5.90 -1.69
N TYR A 3 -5.27 5.56 -1.30
CA TYR A 3 -5.90 4.27 -1.65
C TYR A 3 -6.00 4.02 -3.17
N PRO A 4 -6.69 4.87 -3.96
CA PRO A 4 -6.72 4.71 -5.41
C PRO A 4 -5.35 4.94 -6.06
N MET A 5 -4.51 5.83 -5.52
CA MET A 5 -3.16 6.10 -6.06
C MET A 5 -2.27 4.86 -6.03
N ALA A 6 -2.20 4.18 -4.88
CA ALA A 6 -1.50 2.91 -4.76
C ALA A 6 -2.09 1.87 -5.73
N GLY A 7 -3.42 1.82 -5.85
CA GLY A 7 -4.10 0.91 -6.79
C GLY A 7 -3.73 1.17 -8.25
N HIS A 8 -3.55 2.43 -8.65
CA HIS A 8 -3.06 2.77 -9.98
C HIS A 8 -1.62 2.28 -10.20
N LEU A 9 -0.73 2.40 -9.21
CA LEU A 9 0.63 1.88 -9.33
C LEU A 9 0.63 0.36 -9.50
N ALA A 10 -0.12 -0.37 -8.65
CA ALA A 10 -0.24 -1.82 -8.75
C ALA A 10 -0.77 -2.28 -10.12
N LYS A 11 -1.82 -1.62 -10.63
CA LYS A 11 -2.38 -1.90 -11.97
C LYS A 11 -1.41 -1.63 -13.13
N ASN A 12 -0.42 -0.77 -12.93
CA ASN A 12 0.63 -0.50 -13.94
C ASN A 12 1.86 -1.42 -13.77
N GLY A 13 1.78 -2.43 -12.92
CA GLY A 13 2.82 -3.47 -12.78
C GLY A 13 3.93 -3.13 -11.79
N PHE A 14 3.77 -2.08 -10.97
CA PHE A 14 4.71 -1.81 -9.89
C PHE A 14 4.44 -2.72 -8.70
N GLU A 15 5.50 -3.16 -8.01
CA GLU A 15 5.37 -3.83 -6.72
C GLU A 15 4.99 -2.82 -5.65
N VAL A 16 3.81 -3.01 -5.06
CA VAL A 16 3.25 -2.07 -4.08
C VAL A 16 2.98 -2.80 -2.77
N THR A 17 3.53 -2.24 -1.68
CA THR A 17 3.19 -2.63 -0.32
C THR A 17 2.45 -1.48 0.36
N VAL A 18 1.23 -1.74 0.86
CA VAL A 18 0.43 -0.74 1.57
C VAL A 18 0.44 -0.96 3.08
N TYR A 19 0.41 0.16 3.81
CA TYR A 19 0.08 0.18 5.23
C TYR A 19 -1.11 1.11 5.46
N ASN A 20 -1.99 0.72 6.38
CA ASN A 20 -2.99 1.61 6.94
C ASN A 20 -3.13 1.34 8.44
N ARG A 21 -3.42 2.40 9.21
CA ARG A 21 -3.70 2.28 10.64
C ARG A 21 -4.83 1.29 10.92
N THR A 22 -5.84 1.26 10.05
CA THR A 22 -6.90 0.25 10.09
C THR A 22 -6.52 -0.91 9.18
N GLY A 23 -6.11 -2.05 9.77
CA GLY A 23 -5.64 -3.23 9.02
C GLY A 23 -6.62 -3.75 7.97
N ALA A 24 -7.92 -3.74 8.27
CA ALA A 24 -8.98 -4.15 7.34
C ALA A 24 -9.01 -3.34 6.04
N LYS A 25 -8.60 -2.06 6.08
CA LYS A 25 -8.51 -1.23 4.87
C LYS A 25 -7.32 -1.60 3.99
N ALA A 26 -6.23 -2.06 4.59
CA ALA A 26 -5.09 -2.59 3.83
C ALA A 26 -5.40 -3.98 3.25
N GLU A 27 -6.15 -4.83 3.98
CA GLU A 27 -6.66 -6.11 3.46
C GLU A 27 -7.57 -5.88 2.25
N GLN A 28 -8.58 -5.03 2.39
CA GLN A 28 -9.49 -4.70 1.29
C GLN A 28 -8.74 -4.18 0.06
N TRP A 29 -7.68 -3.38 0.26
CA TRP A 29 -6.87 -2.89 -0.85
C TRP A 29 -6.16 -4.02 -1.59
N VAL A 30 -5.59 -4.99 -0.85
CA VAL A 30 -4.93 -6.17 -1.44
C VAL A 30 -5.93 -7.03 -2.22
N ASP A 31 -7.13 -7.25 -1.67
CA ASP A 31 -8.19 -7.99 -2.33
C ASP A 31 -8.65 -7.32 -3.63
N GLU A 32 -8.65 -5.99 -3.69
CA GLU A 32 -9.14 -5.21 -4.82
C GLU A 32 -8.11 -5.02 -5.95
N TYR A 33 -6.84 -4.78 -5.61
CA TYR A 33 -5.81 -4.39 -6.58
C TYR A 33 -4.75 -5.45 -6.84
N GLY A 34 -4.59 -6.41 -5.92
CA GLY A 34 -3.41 -7.28 -5.90
C GLY A 34 -2.15 -6.50 -5.47
N GLY A 35 -1.37 -7.10 -4.58
CA GLY A 35 -0.16 -6.49 -4.01
C GLY A 35 0.06 -6.96 -2.58
N ASN A 36 0.93 -6.27 -1.86
CA ASN A 36 1.31 -6.65 -0.50
C ASN A 36 0.77 -5.65 0.53
N ARG A 37 0.65 -6.09 1.77
CA ARG A 37 0.44 -5.20 2.91
C ARG A 37 1.43 -5.49 4.02
N ALA A 38 1.71 -4.48 4.83
CA ALA A 38 2.52 -4.61 6.03
C ALA A 38 1.77 -4.13 7.28
N PRO A 39 2.05 -4.70 8.46
CA PRO A 39 1.36 -4.35 9.70
C PRO A 39 1.86 -3.03 10.33
N THR A 40 3.00 -2.51 9.88
CA THR A 40 3.58 -1.24 10.37
C THR A 40 4.17 -0.42 9.22
N PRO A 41 4.26 0.92 9.36
CA PRO A 41 4.93 1.75 8.35
C PRO A 41 6.39 1.36 8.13
N ALA A 42 7.10 0.99 9.20
CA ALA A 42 8.50 0.58 9.13
C ALA A 42 8.67 -0.66 8.25
N LEU A 43 7.79 -1.66 8.40
CA LEU A 43 7.82 -2.86 7.57
C LEU A 43 7.36 -2.59 6.13
N ALA A 44 6.42 -1.67 5.92
CA ALA A 44 6.02 -1.25 4.57
C ALA A 44 7.16 -0.59 3.79
N ALA A 45 8.08 0.09 4.50
CA ALA A 45 9.16 0.85 3.91
C ALA A 45 10.51 0.10 3.85
N ALA A 46 10.65 -1.04 4.53
CA ALA A 46 11.95 -1.70 4.75
C ALA A 46 12.72 -2.00 3.45
N GLU A 47 12.01 -2.48 2.42
CA GLU A 47 12.58 -2.84 1.11
C GLU A 47 12.07 -1.92 -0.02
N ALA A 48 11.44 -0.79 0.32
CA ALA A 48 10.84 0.09 -0.66
C ALA A 48 11.88 1.06 -1.25
N GLU A 49 11.96 1.14 -2.58
CA GLU A 49 12.79 2.14 -3.28
C GLU A 49 12.21 3.56 -3.16
N ILE A 50 10.88 3.67 -3.04
CA ILE A 50 10.14 4.93 -2.95
C ILE A 50 9.00 4.78 -1.93
N VAL A 51 8.83 5.79 -1.08
CA VAL A 51 7.75 5.83 -0.08
C VAL A 51 6.83 7.02 -0.31
N PHE A 52 5.52 6.74 -0.41
CA PHE A 52 4.47 7.76 -0.48
C PHE A 52 3.71 7.85 0.85
N ALA A 53 3.83 8.99 1.53
CA ALA A 53 3.05 9.27 2.74
C ALA A 53 1.76 10.00 2.39
N CYS A 54 0.66 9.27 2.26
CA CYS A 54 -0.67 9.81 1.96
C CYS A 54 -1.55 9.85 3.21
N VAL A 55 -1.11 10.59 4.24
CA VAL A 55 -1.79 10.71 5.54
C VAL A 55 -2.61 12.01 5.61
N GLY A 56 -3.82 11.92 6.16
CA GLY A 56 -4.79 13.01 6.28
C GLY A 56 -6.16 12.47 6.71
#